data_AF-A0A5Q3L2V3-F1
#
_entry.id   AF-A0A5Q3L2V3-F1
#
_cell.length_a   1.000
_cell.length_b   1.000
_cell.length_c   1.000
_cell.angle_alpha   90.00
_cell.angle_beta   90.00
_cell.angle_gamma   90.00
#
_symmetry.space_group_name_H-M   'P 1'
#
loop_
_entity.id
_entity.type
_entity.pdbx_description
1 polymer ?
#
loop_
_entity_poly.entity_id
_entity_poly.type
_entity_poly.pdbx_seq_one_letter_code
_entity_poly.pdbx_strand_id
1 'polypeptide(L)'
;MTIALAFRPSVLLSVLSLSLLAAIFPGNISAQEADQAVRVRVDREEFIGKLVATEEESQTSAVLLPTGEMVLEPKRNLLPTEETFEPYSFDEIEERLTTTDFPGFQTARTRRYLYVYNCSSEFRVLTSRILETMYPALFAYFKREKFEVQDPEFPLVVVIFKTPEEMRRYRNLPDGVVAFYETLSNRVILSEESRLGDLSRQLGMLQAFSTIAHEGVHQILHNINVQARLSRWPAWLSEGLAEYFSPTEVGRRMRWKGVGRRNDLRMLELSRLPPPDRSRQPFVEQTVLAPALTSTGYATAWALTNYLAERRKRFFIEYVREVSQMKTFDIVEPREDLQLFKKHLGEDLYEIEMGVYQHIHSLR
;
A
#
# COMPACT_ATOMS: atom_id res chain seq x y z
N MET A 1 9.47 7.66 -42.04
CA MET A 1 8.53 8.61 -41.41
C MET A 1 8.36 8.17 -39.97
N THR A 2 9.20 8.69 -39.08
CA THR A 2 9.36 8.21 -37.70
C THR A 2 8.37 8.96 -36.83
N ILE A 3 7.29 8.30 -36.41
CA ILE A 3 6.33 8.89 -35.48
C ILE A 3 6.94 8.78 -34.08
N ALA A 4 7.51 9.88 -33.61
CA ALA A 4 7.88 10.07 -32.21
C ALA A 4 6.59 10.10 -31.37
N LEU A 5 6.25 8.98 -30.73
CA LEU A 5 5.23 8.93 -29.69
C LEU A 5 5.78 9.65 -28.45
N ALA A 6 5.41 10.93 -28.32
CA ALA A 6 5.58 11.68 -27.08
C ALA A 6 4.69 11.06 -26.00
N PHE A 7 5.21 10.07 -25.28
CA PHE A 7 4.65 9.62 -24.01
C PHE A 7 4.75 10.77 -23.01
N ARG A 8 3.62 11.30 -22.56
CA ARG A 8 3.60 12.15 -21.35
C ARG A 8 3.76 11.22 -20.14
N PRO A 9 4.82 11.35 -19.33
CA PRO A 9 4.95 10.60 -18.09
C PRO A 9 4.20 11.37 -17.01
N SER A 10 2.94 11.04 -16.80
CA SER A 10 2.18 11.57 -15.67
C SER A 10 1.07 10.60 -15.26
N VAL A 11 1.50 9.44 -14.77
CA VAL A 11 0.73 8.73 -13.73
C VAL A 11 1.58 8.87 -12.47
N LEU A 12 1.28 9.91 -11.68
CA LEU A 12 1.77 9.95 -10.30
C LEU A 12 1.04 8.81 -9.58
N LEU A 13 1.74 7.71 -9.32
CA LEU A 13 1.41 6.81 -8.21
C LEU A 13 1.70 7.61 -6.94
N SER A 14 0.74 8.43 -6.51
CA SER A 14 0.84 9.18 -5.28
C SER A 14 0.36 8.30 -4.14
N VAL A 15 1.31 7.73 -3.41
CA VAL A 15 1.13 7.18 -2.08
C VAL A 15 0.74 8.35 -1.17
N LEU A 16 -0.56 8.59 -1.04
CA LEU A 16 -1.10 9.62 -0.12
C LEU A 16 -0.89 9.25 1.35
N SER A 17 -0.46 8.02 1.62
CA SER A 17 -0.19 7.53 2.97
C SER A 17 1.10 8.05 3.59
N LEU A 18 2.11 8.45 2.82
CA LEU A 18 3.39 8.95 3.38
C LEU A 18 3.36 10.44 3.77
N SER A 19 2.51 11.25 3.13
CA SER A 19 2.50 12.72 3.31
C SER A 19 1.91 13.18 4.65
N LEU A 20 1.00 12.40 5.25
CA LEU A 20 0.25 12.85 6.42
C LEU A 20 1.08 12.78 7.71
N LEU A 21 1.87 11.71 7.92
CA LEU A 21 2.69 11.58 9.12
C LEU A 21 3.84 12.60 9.19
N ALA A 22 4.55 12.82 8.09
CA ALA A 22 5.66 13.78 8.07
C ALA A 22 5.21 15.24 8.28
N ALA A 23 3.95 15.55 7.94
CA ALA A 23 3.36 16.86 8.19
C ALA A 23 2.88 17.04 9.64
N ILE A 24 2.54 15.93 10.33
CA ILE A 24 2.02 15.97 11.70
C ILE A 24 3.13 15.77 12.74
N PHE A 25 4.16 14.96 12.44
CA PHE A 25 5.24 14.64 13.38
C PHE A 25 6.64 14.62 12.71
N PRO A 26 7.46 15.67 12.87
CA PRO A 26 8.84 15.67 12.40
C PRO A 26 9.81 15.07 13.44
N GLY A 27 10.48 13.97 13.11
CA GLY A 27 11.59 13.40 13.91
C GLY A 27 11.43 11.91 14.25
N ASN A 28 12.40 11.37 15.01
CA ASN A 28 12.31 10.02 15.58
C ASN A 28 11.29 10.01 16.71
N ILE A 29 10.31 9.12 16.63
CA ILE A 29 9.18 9.06 17.54
C ILE A 29 9.25 7.78 18.37
N SER A 30 9.04 7.90 19.67
CA SER A 30 8.77 6.79 20.57
C SER A 30 7.26 6.73 20.81
N ALA A 31 6.69 5.52 20.68
CA ALA A 31 5.28 5.28 20.92
C ALA A 31 5.09 4.22 22.01
N GLN A 32 4.19 4.50 22.96
CA GLN A 32 3.75 3.50 23.92
C GLN A 32 2.59 2.71 23.31
N GLU A 33 2.82 1.42 23.03
CA GLU A 33 1.75 0.49 22.67
C GLU A 33 0.77 0.35 23.82
N ALA A 34 -0.51 0.33 23.46
CA ALA A 34 -1.57 -0.09 24.34
C ALA A 34 -2.46 -1.10 23.60
N ASP A 35 -3.12 -1.93 24.37
CA ASP A 35 -4.23 -2.74 23.89
C ASP A 35 -5.37 -2.59 24.89
N GLN A 36 -5.83 -1.35 25.02
CA GLN A 36 -6.84 -0.95 25.99
C GLN A 36 -8.02 -0.31 25.29
N ALA A 37 -9.23 -0.70 25.71
CA ALA A 37 -10.45 -0.03 25.30
C ALA A 37 -10.53 1.39 25.88
N VAL A 38 -10.90 2.35 25.05
CA VAL A 38 -11.09 3.75 25.41
C VAL A 38 -12.39 4.27 24.78
N ARG A 39 -13.10 5.15 25.49
CA ARG A 39 -14.17 5.96 24.90
C ARG A 39 -13.54 7.13 24.16
N VAL A 40 -13.93 7.31 22.91
CA VAL A 40 -13.50 8.39 22.03
C VAL A 40 -14.71 8.98 21.31
N ARG A 41 -14.73 10.30 21.13
CA ARG A 41 -15.80 10.99 20.40
C ARG A 41 -15.29 11.53 19.08
N VAL A 42 -15.87 11.07 17.98
CA VAL A 42 -15.51 11.44 16.61
C VAL A 42 -16.77 11.94 15.91
N ASP A 43 -16.73 13.12 15.31
CA ASP A 43 -17.88 13.72 14.59
C ASP A 43 -19.21 13.73 15.36
N ARG A 44 -19.13 13.95 16.68
CA ARG A 44 -20.25 13.97 17.65
C ARG A 44 -20.85 12.60 17.99
N GLU A 45 -20.29 11.53 17.47
CA GLU A 45 -20.60 10.15 17.83
C GLU A 45 -19.55 9.62 18.80
N GLU A 46 -19.98 8.77 19.73
CA GLU A 46 -19.11 8.15 20.71
C GLU A 46 -18.86 6.68 20.36
N PHE A 47 -17.61 6.26 20.46
CA PHE A 47 -17.15 4.91 20.15
C PHE A 47 -16.37 4.32 21.32
N ILE A 48 -16.48 3.01 21.49
CA ILE A 48 -15.50 2.21 22.23
C ILE A 48 -14.42 1.82 21.23
N GLY A 49 -13.29 2.51 21.26
CA GLY A 49 -12.13 2.25 20.41
C GLY A 49 -11.04 1.48 21.15
N LYS A 50 -10.10 0.91 20.41
CA LYS A 50 -8.87 0.30 20.92
C LYS A 50 -7.73 1.30 20.77
N LEU A 51 -7.16 1.76 21.87
CA LEU A 51 -5.96 2.59 21.85
C LEU A 51 -4.81 1.74 21.32
N VAL A 52 -4.21 2.12 20.19
CA VAL A 52 -3.11 1.37 19.54
C VAL A 52 -1.77 1.89 20.02
N ALA A 53 -1.59 3.20 19.95
CA ALA A 53 -0.33 3.85 20.31
C ALA A 53 -0.58 5.29 20.74
N THR A 54 0.31 5.85 21.57
CA THR A 54 0.38 7.29 21.82
C THR A 54 1.77 7.80 21.54
N GLU A 55 1.84 8.82 20.70
CA GLU A 55 3.04 9.59 20.40
C GLU A 55 3.41 10.45 21.61
N GLU A 56 4.65 10.32 22.09
CA GLU A 56 5.09 10.90 23.36
C GLU A 56 5.16 12.44 23.36
N GLU A 57 5.62 13.09 22.29
CA GLU A 57 5.86 14.53 22.31
C GLU A 57 4.57 15.35 22.13
N SER A 58 3.79 15.02 21.10
CA SER A 58 2.52 15.66 20.76
C SER A 58 1.36 15.23 21.66
N GLN A 59 1.52 14.10 22.39
CA GLN A 59 0.44 13.43 23.11
C GLN A 59 -0.74 13.08 22.21
N THR A 60 -0.47 12.75 20.94
CA THR A 60 -1.48 12.29 19.99
C THR A 60 -1.59 10.77 20.05
N SER A 61 -2.81 10.26 20.20
CA SER A 61 -3.11 8.85 20.27
C SER A 61 -3.76 8.36 18.98
N ALA A 62 -3.28 7.24 18.46
CA ALA A 62 -3.96 6.47 17.42
C ALA A 62 -4.96 5.52 18.08
N VAL A 63 -6.24 5.68 17.73
CA VAL A 63 -7.33 4.84 18.23
C VAL A 63 -7.98 4.12 17.06
N LEU A 64 -8.01 2.79 17.14
CA LEU A 64 -8.74 1.93 16.22
C LEU A 64 -10.22 1.91 16.61
N LEU A 65 -11.09 2.36 15.71
CA LEU A 65 -12.53 2.33 15.90
C LEU A 65 -13.11 0.96 15.53
N PRO A 66 -14.31 0.61 16.04
CA PRO A 66 -15.04 -0.61 15.65
C PRO A 66 -15.27 -0.72 14.14
N THR A 67 -15.29 0.41 13.43
CA THR A 67 -15.40 0.48 11.96
C THR A 67 -14.16 -0.03 11.22
N GLY A 68 -13.05 -0.28 11.92
CA GLY A 68 -11.73 -0.59 11.35
C GLY A 68 -10.91 0.65 10.99
N GLU A 69 -11.51 1.85 11.09
CA GLU A 69 -10.83 3.12 10.88
C GLU A 69 -9.91 3.46 12.05
N MET A 70 -8.86 4.21 11.77
CA MET A 70 -7.96 4.75 12.77
C MET A 70 -8.15 6.27 12.83
N VAL A 71 -8.39 6.78 14.02
CA VAL A 71 -8.48 8.21 14.30
C VAL A 71 -7.30 8.67 15.12
N LEU A 72 -6.91 9.92 14.91
CA LEU A 72 -5.84 10.58 15.65
C LEU A 72 -6.48 11.60 16.59
N GLU A 73 -6.40 11.34 17.89
CA GLU A 73 -7.02 12.18 18.91
C GLU A 73 -5.99 12.53 20.00
N PRO A 74 -5.99 13.76 20.53
CA PRO A 74 -5.21 14.08 21.72
C PRO A 74 -5.54 13.11 22.86
N LYS A 75 -4.52 12.57 23.56
CA LYS A 75 -4.69 11.62 24.67
C LYS A 75 -5.71 12.09 25.72
N ARG A 76 -5.76 13.40 25.99
CA ARG A 76 -6.70 14.03 26.92
C ARG A 76 -8.19 13.90 26.53
N ASN A 77 -8.49 13.62 25.26
CA ASN A 77 -9.84 13.40 24.76
C ASN A 77 -10.30 11.95 24.95
N LEU A 78 -9.39 11.04 25.35
CA LEU A 78 -9.68 9.63 25.54
C LEU A 78 -10.07 9.37 26.99
N LEU A 79 -11.20 8.70 27.19
CA LEU A 79 -11.68 8.32 28.51
C LEU A 79 -11.47 6.80 28.71
N PRO A 80 -10.83 6.36 29.80
CA PRO A 80 -10.76 4.94 30.13
C PRO A 80 -12.16 4.33 30.24
N THR A 81 -12.31 3.07 29.84
CA THR A 81 -13.55 2.32 29.97
C THR A 81 -13.29 0.87 30.32
N GLU A 82 -14.27 0.24 30.99
CA GLU A 82 -14.31 -1.20 31.26
C GLU A 82 -15.09 -1.95 30.16
N GLU A 83 -15.73 -1.22 29.24
CA GLU A 83 -16.39 -1.82 28.08
C GLU A 83 -15.37 -2.47 27.15
N THR A 84 -15.75 -3.59 26.56
CA THR A 84 -14.88 -4.33 25.63
C THR A 84 -14.99 -3.73 24.24
N PHE A 85 -13.85 -3.63 23.55
CA PHE A 85 -13.80 -3.28 22.13
C PHE A 85 -14.35 -4.44 21.29
N GLU A 86 -15.33 -4.18 20.45
CA GLU A 86 -15.93 -5.16 19.55
C GLU A 86 -15.90 -4.63 18.11
N PRO A 87 -15.24 -5.34 17.17
CA PRO A 87 -15.29 -5.01 15.75
C PRO A 87 -16.72 -5.02 15.20
N TYR A 88 -17.04 -4.05 14.35
CA TYR A 88 -18.31 -4.05 13.63
C TYR A 88 -18.36 -5.17 12.59
N SER A 89 -19.54 -5.76 12.48
CA SER A 89 -19.90 -6.72 11.45
C SER A 89 -19.99 -6.08 10.06
N PHE A 90 -20.09 -6.92 9.03
CA PHE A 90 -20.39 -6.46 7.68
C PHE A 90 -21.67 -5.61 7.60
N ASP A 91 -22.71 -5.98 8.34
CA ASP A 91 -24.01 -5.27 8.32
C ASP A 91 -23.87 -3.86 8.91
N GLU A 92 -23.20 -3.74 10.06
CA GLU A 92 -22.99 -2.45 10.74
C GLU A 92 -22.10 -1.50 9.92
N ILE A 93 -21.02 -2.02 9.32
CA ILE A 93 -20.16 -1.20 8.44
C ILE A 93 -20.94 -0.80 7.18
N GLU A 94 -21.69 -1.71 6.56
CA GLU A 94 -22.48 -1.41 5.38
C GLU A 94 -23.55 -0.33 5.62
N GLU A 95 -24.31 -0.45 6.71
CA GLU A 95 -25.33 0.52 7.09
C GLU A 95 -24.71 1.90 7.32
N ARG A 96 -23.59 1.96 8.05
CA ARG A 96 -22.88 3.22 8.29
C ARG A 96 -22.42 3.84 6.97
N LEU A 97 -21.67 3.10 6.16
CA LEU A 97 -21.12 3.61 4.91
C LEU A 97 -22.19 4.10 3.94
N THR A 98 -23.34 3.45 3.87
CA THR A 98 -24.43 3.84 2.95
C THR A 98 -25.33 4.94 3.51
N THR A 99 -25.35 5.14 4.83
CA THR A 99 -26.12 6.22 5.47
C THR A 99 -25.32 7.52 5.56
N THR A 100 -24.04 7.45 5.94
CA THR A 100 -23.23 8.64 6.25
C THR A 100 -22.27 9.01 5.11
N ASP A 101 -21.43 8.07 4.70
CA ASP A 101 -20.24 8.38 3.89
C ASP A 101 -20.54 8.41 2.38
N PHE A 102 -21.38 7.48 1.93
CA PHE A 102 -21.65 7.19 0.54
C PHE A 102 -23.16 6.99 0.27
N PRO A 103 -24.01 7.99 0.60
CA PRO A 103 -25.44 7.89 0.34
C PRO A 103 -25.72 7.67 -1.16
N GLY A 104 -26.54 6.64 -1.44
CA GLY A 104 -26.93 6.26 -2.80
C GLY A 104 -25.95 5.33 -3.53
N PHE A 105 -24.85 4.92 -2.89
CA PHE A 105 -23.98 3.87 -3.42
C PHE A 105 -24.63 2.49 -3.26
N GLN A 106 -24.31 1.57 -4.18
CA GLN A 106 -24.64 0.16 -4.07
C GLN A 106 -23.58 -0.56 -3.24
N THR A 107 -23.93 -1.75 -2.75
CA THR A 107 -23.06 -2.57 -1.94
C THR A 107 -22.99 -4.01 -2.44
N ALA A 108 -21.85 -4.65 -2.23
CA ALA A 108 -21.71 -6.08 -2.47
C ALA A 108 -20.68 -6.67 -1.51
N ARG A 109 -20.93 -7.88 -1.04
CA ARG A 109 -20.01 -8.61 -0.14
C ARG A 109 -19.33 -9.74 -0.86
N THR A 110 -18.15 -10.07 -0.37
CA THR A 110 -17.39 -11.28 -0.71
C THR A 110 -16.94 -11.95 0.59
N ARG A 111 -15.94 -12.83 0.55
CA ARG A 111 -15.51 -13.53 1.76
C ARG A 111 -14.82 -12.59 2.73
N ARG A 112 -13.97 -11.68 2.24
CA ARG A 112 -13.21 -10.74 3.09
C ARG A 112 -13.58 -9.28 2.85
N TYR A 113 -14.17 -8.95 1.71
CA TYR A 113 -14.34 -7.56 1.31
C TYR A 113 -15.79 -7.10 1.27
N LEU A 114 -16.01 -5.86 1.70
CA LEU A 114 -17.21 -5.07 1.46
C LEU A 114 -16.92 -4.04 0.36
N TYR A 115 -17.66 -4.11 -0.73
CA TYR A 115 -17.60 -3.15 -1.83
C TYR A 115 -18.71 -2.13 -1.68
N VAL A 116 -18.36 -0.85 -1.73
CA VAL A 116 -19.32 0.28 -1.79
C VAL A 116 -19.07 1.02 -3.10
N TYR A 117 -20.03 1.04 -4.02
CA TYR A 117 -19.76 1.44 -5.41
C TYR A 117 -20.94 2.12 -6.11
N ASN A 118 -20.63 3.03 -7.03
CA ASN A 118 -21.60 3.60 -7.98
C ASN A 118 -21.16 3.41 -9.46
N CYS A 119 -20.16 2.54 -9.69
CA CYS A 119 -19.63 2.15 -10.99
C CYS A 119 -20.41 0.98 -11.64
N SER A 120 -19.92 0.46 -12.77
CA SER A 120 -20.45 -0.76 -13.40
C SER A 120 -20.27 -1.99 -12.49
N SER A 121 -21.23 -2.92 -12.58
CA SER A 121 -21.17 -4.18 -11.83
C SER A 121 -20.03 -5.08 -12.34
N GLU A 122 -19.74 -5.01 -13.65
CA GLU A 122 -18.68 -5.74 -14.31
C GLU A 122 -17.31 -5.37 -13.76
N PHE A 123 -17.04 -4.06 -13.64
CA PHE A 123 -15.78 -3.58 -13.11
C PHE A 123 -15.61 -3.96 -11.64
N ARG A 124 -16.66 -3.80 -10.82
CA ARG A 124 -16.64 -4.26 -9.42
C ARG A 124 -16.37 -5.76 -9.29
N VAL A 125 -16.98 -6.61 -10.12
CA VAL A 125 -16.75 -8.07 -10.11
C VAL A 125 -15.31 -8.41 -10.52
N LEU A 126 -14.72 -7.68 -11.46
CA LEU A 126 -13.32 -7.87 -11.85
C LEU A 126 -12.36 -7.49 -10.71
N THR A 127 -12.59 -6.31 -10.10
CA THR A 127 -11.84 -5.86 -8.93
C THR A 127 -11.94 -6.87 -7.80
N SER A 128 -13.13 -7.38 -7.51
CA SER A 128 -13.30 -8.33 -6.41
C SER A 128 -12.57 -9.65 -6.62
N ARG A 129 -12.56 -10.18 -7.85
CA ARG A 129 -11.80 -11.38 -8.19
C ARG A 129 -10.30 -11.20 -7.99
N ILE A 130 -9.75 -10.04 -8.33
CA ILE A 130 -8.32 -9.75 -8.15
C ILE A 130 -7.98 -9.78 -6.66
N LEU A 131 -8.66 -8.96 -5.86
CA LEU A 131 -8.37 -8.80 -4.44
C LEU A 131 -8.58 -10.11 -3.64
N GLU A 132 -9.68 -10.82 -3.91
CA GLU A 132 -9.97 -12.11 -3.25
C GLU A 132 -8.96 -13.22 -3.62
N THR A 133 -8.35 -13.15 -4.80
CA THR A 133 -7.31 -14.11 -5.21
C THR A 133 -5.95 -13.77 -4.58
N MET A 134 -5.64 -12.49 -4.42
CA MET A 134 -4.39 -12.02 -3.85
C MET A 134 -4.27 -12.37 -2.36
N TYR A 135 -5.32 -12.09 -1.58
CA TYR A 135 -5.33 -12.29 -0.13
C TYR A 135 -4.72 -13.62 0.36
N PRO A 136 -5.24 -14.80 -0.05
CA PRO A 136 -4.74 -16.07 0.47
C PRO A 136 -3.27 -16.33 0.12
N ALA A 137 -2.79 -15.81 -1.01
CA ALA A 137 -1.42 -16.02 -1.45
C ALA A 137 -0.42 -15.12 -0.70
N LEU A 138 -0.78 -13.87 -0.42
CA LEU A 138 0.03 -12.98 0.42
C LEU A 138 0.09 -13.53 1.85
N PHE A 139 -1.06 -13.90 2.42
CA PHE A 139 -1.14 -14.54 3.74
C PHE A 139 -0.26 -15.79 3.82
N ALA A 140 -0.37 -16.70 2.84
CA ALA A 140 0.44 -17.92 2.81
C ALA A 140 1.93 -17.65 2.59
N TYR A 141 2.29 -16.59 1.86
CA TYR A 141 3.68 -16.18 1.70
C TYR A 141 4.30 -15.83 3.06
N PHE A 142 3.73 -14.86 3.77
CA PHE A 142 4.27 -14.40 5.05
C PHE A 142 4.21 -15.47 6.14
N LYS A 143 3.14 -16.29 6.17
CA LYS A 143 3.06 -17.45 7.07
C LYS A 143 4.19 -18.46 6.85
N ARG A 144 4.53 -18.75 5.60
CA ARG A 144 5.63 -19.67 5.26
C ARG A 144 6.99 -19.08 5.66
N GLU A 145 7.17 -17.77 5.47
CA GLU A 145 8.37 -17.04 5.91
C GLU A 145 8.39 -16.74 7.43
N LYS A 146 7.47 -17.36 8.20
CA LYS A 146 7.42 -17.35 9.67
C LYS A 146 7.13 -15.97 10.28
N PHE A 147 6.33 -15.16 9.61
CA PHE A 147 5.70 -13.98 10.22
C PHE A 147 4.46 -14.41 11.00
N GLU A 148 4.16 -13.67 12.07
CA GLU A 148 2.95 -13.85 12.89
C GLU A 148 1.74 -13.19 12.21
N VAL A 149 1.29 -13.82 11.13
CA VAL A 149 0.13 -13.33 10.37
C VAL A 149 -1.19 -13.71 11.02
N GLN A 150 -2.15 -12.80 10.94
CA GLN A 150 -3.53 -12.99 11.40
C GLN A 150 -4.52 -12.61 10.31
N ASP A 151 -5.74 -13.17 10.37
CA ASP A 151 -6.82 -12.69 9.49
C ASP A 151 -7.31 -11.32 9.99
N PRO A 152 -7.79 -10.43 9.09
CA PRO A 152 -8.37 -9.15 9.48
C PRO A 152 -9.52 -9.32 10.48
N GLU A 153 -9.54 -8.46 11.51
CA GLU A 153 -10.63 -8.40 12.50
C GLU A 153 -11.91 -7.78 11.91
N PHE A 154 -11.79 -7.05 10.79
CA PHE A 154 -12.86 -6.30 10.14
C PHE A 154 -12.97 -6.69 8.66
N PRO A 155 -14.16 -6.52 8.05
CA PRO A 155 -14.31 -6.46 6.60
C PRO A 155 -13.32 -5.48 5.96
N LEU A 156 -12.63 -5.90 4.91
CA LEU A 156 -11.79 -5.01 4.11
C LEU A 156 -12.66 -4.20 3.15
N VAL A 157 -12.64 -2.87 3.27
CA VAL A 157 -13.54 -2.00 2.51
C VAL A 157 -12.90 -1.51 1.22
N VAL A 158 -13.64 -1.57 0.12
CA VAL A 158 -13.25 -1.05 -1.19
C VAL A 158 -14.35 -0.12 -1.71
N VAL A 159 -13.98 1.14 -1.96
CA VAL A 159 -14.90 2.15 -2.50
C VAL A 159 -14.61 2.38 -3.97
N ILE A 160 -15.62 2.25 -4.84
CA ILE A 160 -15.46 2.39 -6.28
C ILE A 160 -16.37 3.49 -6.84
N PHE A 161 -15.74 4.59 -7.24
CA PHE A 161 -16.40 5.70 -7.91
C PHE A 161 -16.63 5.39 -9.39
N LYS A 162 -17.70 5.96 -9.96
CA LYS A 162 -18.04 5.84 -11.37
C LYS A 162 -17.06 6.57 -12.27
N THR A 163 -16.49 7.67 -11.77
CA THR A 163 -15.59 8.52 -12.55
C THR A 163 -14.39 8.98 -11.72
N PRO A 164 -13.22 9.19 -12.35
CA PRO A 164 -12.08 9.82 -11.69
C PRO A 164 -12.43 11.20 -11.11
N GLU A 165 -13.34 11.95 -11.73
CA GLU A 165 -13.78 13.26 -11.26
C GLU A 165 -14.51 13.18 -9.91
N GLU A 166 -15.38 12.18 -9.72
CA GLU A 166 -16.04 11.95 -8.43
C GLU A 166 -15.02 11.61 -7.34
N MET A 167 -14.06 10.73 -7.66
CA MET A 167 -12.98 10.37 -6.73
C MET A 167 -12.12 11.59 -6.35
N ARG A 168 -11.78 12.46 -7.32
CA ARG A 168 -11.05 13.72 -7.09
C ARG A 168 -11.85 14.78 -6.31
N ARG A 169 -13.17 14.65 -6.22
CA ARG A 169 -13.99 15.49 -5.32
C ARG A 169 -14.02 14.91 -3.91
N TYR A 170 -14.04 13.59 -3.80
CA TYR A 170 -13.98 12.89 -2.51
C TYR A 170 -12.64 13.10 -1.79
N ARG A 171 -11.54 13.12 -2.53
CA ARG A 171 -10.21 13.54 -2.06
C ARG A 171 -9.60 14.50 -3.06
N ASN A 172 -8.94 15.56 -2.58
CA ASN A 172 -8.24 16.51 -3.43
C ASN A 172 -6.97 15.88 -4.04
N LEU A 173 -7.15 15.02 -5.05
CA LEU A 173 -6.08 14.24 -5.68
C LEU A 173 -5.55 14.93 -6.94
N PRO A 174 -4.26 14.74 -7.28
CA PRO A 174 -3.73 15.09 -8.59
C PRO A 174 -4.44 14.37 -9.74
N ASP A 175 -4.34 14.94 -10.95
CA ASP A 175 -4.79 14.27 -12.17
C ASP A 175 -4.00 12.98 -12.42
N GLY A 176 -4.69 11.94 -12.91
CA GLY A 176 -4.08 10.65 -13.27
C GLY A 176 -4.05 9.60 -12.16
N VAL A 177 -4.44 9.94 -10.92
CA VAL A 177 -4.67 8.96 -9.85
C VAL A 177 -5.96 8.21 -10.14
N VAL A 178 -5.89 6.87 -10.23
CA VAL A 178 -7.03 5.99 -10.52
C VAL A 178 -7.45 5.11 -9.33
N ALA A 179 -6.52 4.89 -8.39
CA ALA A 179 -6.75 4.24 -7.11
C ALA A 179 -5.70 4.70 -6.08
N PHE A 180 -6.02 4.58 -4.80
CA PHE A 180 -5.09 4.72 -3.68
C PHE A 180 -5.63 3.97 -2.45
N TYR A 181 -4.74 3.48 -1.59
CA TYR A 181 -5.07 3.00 -0.25
C TYR A 181 -5.01 4.16 0.76
N GLU A 182 -6.08 4.30 1.56
CA GLU A 182 -6.17 5.31 2.62
C GLU A 182 -5.91 4.67 3.98
N THR A 183 -4.74 4.95 4.55
CA THR A 183 -4.26 4.32 5.81
C THR A 183 -5.22 4.51 6.99
N LEU A 184 -5.76 5.71 7.18
CA LEU A 184 -6.63 6.00 8.32
C LEU A 184 -7.96 5.26 8.20
N SER A 185 -8.66 5.37 7.08
CA SER A 185 -9.95 4.71 6.90
C SER A 185 -9.83 3.20 6.64
N ASN A 186 -8.62 2.70 6.33
CA ASN A 186 -8.35 1.32 5.93
C ASN A 186 -9.05 0.91 4.62
N ARG A 187 -9.29 1.87 3.72
CA ARG A 187 -10.07 1.67 2.50
C ARG A 187 -9.18 1.71 1.27
N VAL A 188 -9.43 0.82 0.31
CA VAL A 188 -8.97 1.02 -1.06
C VAL A 188 -10.01 1.86 -1.79
N ILE A 189 -9.61 3.04 -2.27
CA ILE A 189 -10.45 3.96 -3.01
C ILE A 189 -10.03 3.93 -4.47
N LEU A 190 -10.96 3.73 -5.39
CA LEU A 190 -10.66 3.72 -6.82
C LEU A 190 -11.82 4.26 -7.67
N SER A 191 -11.56 4.47 -8.96
CA SER A 191 -12.59 4.86 -9.92
C SER A 191 -12.58 3.98 -11.15
N GLU A 192 -13.75 3.77 -11.75
CA GLU A 192 -13.88 3.15 -13.07
C GLU A 192 -13.49 4.16 -14.16
N GLU A 193 -12.40 3.89 -14.86
CA GLU A 193 -11.98 4.71 -15.99
C GLU A 193 -12.74 4.28 -17.27
N SER A 194 -13.69 5.12 -17.70
CA SER A 194 -14.56 4.84 -18.87
C SER A 194 -13.93 5.20 -20.23
N ARG A 195 -12.72 5.76 -20.27
CA ARG A 195 -12.13 6.36 -21.48
C ARG A 195 -10.77 5.79 -21.82
N LEU A 196 -10.73 4.75 -22.63
CA LEU A 196 -9.50 4.38 -23.35
C LEU A 196 -9.84 4.05 -24.81
N GLY A 197 -9.23 4.77 -25.75
CA GLY A 197 -9.29 4.47 -27.19
C GLY A 197 -8.69 3.09 -27.52
N ASP A 198 -8.97 2.55 -28.71
CA ASP A 198 -8.89 1.09 -28.94
C ASP A 198 -7.52 0.42 -28.71
N LEU A 199 -6.40 1.05 -29.07
CA LEU A 199 -5.05 0.50 -28.79
C LEU A 199 -4.49 0.93 -27.42
N SER A 200 -4.95 2.05 -26.86
CA SER A 200 -4.61 2.50 -25.51
C SER A 200 -5.41 1.79 -24.43
N ARG A 201 -6.48 1.08 -24.80
CA ARG A 201 -7.38 0.37 -23.89
C ARG A 201 -6.74 -0.79 -23.15
N GLN A 202 -5.98 -1.64 -23.82
CA GLN A 202 -5.33 -2.76 -23.13
C GLN A 202 -4.27 -2.30 -22.14
N LEU A 203 -3.44 -1.32 -22.53
CA LEU A 203 -2.42 -0.76 -21.65
C LEU A 203 -3.02 0.03 -20.49
N GLY A 204 -4.02 0.88 -20.73
CA GLY A 204 -4.68 1.61 -19.65
C GLY A 204 -5.46 0.68 -18.71
N MET A 205 -6.09 -0.38 -19.23
CA MET A 205 -6.66 -1.44 -18.38
C MET A 205 -5.56 -2.11 -17.55
N LEU A 206 -4.45 -2.52 -18.16
CA LEU A 206 -3.33 -3.13 -17.42
C LEU A 206 -2.84 -2.23 -16.29
N GLN A 207 -2.68 -0.93 -16.57
CA GLN A 207 -2.27 0.05 -15.58
C GLN A 207 -3.30 0.16 -14.45
N ALA A 208 -4.59 0.36 -14.77
CA ALA A 208 -5.63 0.46 -13.76
C ALA A 208 -5.69 -0.79 -12.86
N PHE A 209 -5.64 -1.99 -13.43
CA PHE A 209 -5.66 -3.22 -12.64
C PHE A 209 -4.36 -3.47 -11.87
N SER A 210 -3.21 -3.08 -12.42
CA SER A 210 -1.95 -3.11 -11.68
C SER A 210 -2.00 -2.19 -10.48
N THR A 211 -2.57 -0.99 -10.61
CA THR A 211 -2.76 -0.06 -9.49
C THR A 211 -3.75 -0.63 -8.47
N ILE A 212 -4.90 -1.16 -8.91
CA ILE A 212 -5.86 -1.81 -7.99
C ILE A 212 -5.20 -2.96 -7.20
N ALA A 213 -4.42 -3.80 -7.88
CA ALA A 213 -3.69 -4.87 -7.22
C ALA A 213 -2.65 -4.31 -6.23
N HIS A 214 -1.91 -3.29 -6.63
CA HIS A 214 -0.92 -2.58 -5.80
C HIS A 214 -1.55 -2.04 -4.51
N GLU A 215 -2.64 -1.27 -4.59
CA GLU A 215 -3.35 -0.76 -3.40
C GLU A 215 -3.94 -1.88 -2.55
N GLY A 216 -4.40 -2.96 -3.20
CA GLY A 216 -4.82 -4.17 -2.52
C GLY A 216 -3.71 -4.82 -1.69
N VAL A 217 -2.44 -4.77 -2.14
CA VAL A 217 -1.30 -5.25 -1.35
C VAL A 217 -1.16 -4.42 -0.08
N HIS A 218 -1.16 -3.08 -0.17
CA HIS A 218 -1.06 -2.23 1.02
C HIS A 218 -2.15 -2.56 2.04
N GLN A 219 -3.41 -2.62 1.59
CA GLN A 219 -4.51 -2.98 2.49
C GLN A 219 -4.29 -4.37 3.12
N ILE A 220 -3.87 -5.38 2.35
CA ILE A 220 -3.62 -6.70 2.90
C ILE A 220 -2.50 -6.66 3.95
N LEU A 221 -1.33 -6.09 3.63
CA LEU A 221 -0.17 -6.06 4.53
C LEU A 221 -0.47 -5.36 5.86
N HIS A 222 -1.29 -4.30 5.82
CA HIS A 222 -1.76 -3.60 7.01
C HIS A 222 -2.75 -4.38 7.89
N ASN A 223 -3.42 -5.39 7.33
CA ASN A 223 -4.45 -6.15 8.03
C ASN A 223 -4.07 -7.60 8.32
N ILE A 224 -2.88 -8.05 7.87
CA ILE A 224 -2.33 -9.37 8.21
C ILE A 224 -1.16 -9.32 9.19
N ASN A 225 -1.00 -8.21 9.92
CA ASN A 225 0.08 -7.99 10.90
C ASN A 225 1.50 -8.05 10.29
N VAL A 226 1.66 -7.57 9.05
CA VAL A 226 2.98 -7.44 8.42
C VAL A 226 3.49 -6.01 8.53
N GLN A 227 2.64 -5.02 8.24
CA GLN A 227 3.01 -3.60 8.26
C GLN A 227 2.05 -2.84 9.19
N ALA A 228 2.54 -2.32 10.31
CA ALA A 228 1.68 -1.53 11.21
C ALA A 228 1.16 -0.27 10.50
N ARG A 229 -0.14 0.04 10.65
CA ARG A 229 -0.68 1.31 10.14
C ARG A 229 -0.03 2.49 10.86
N LEU A 230 0.24 3.55 10.09
CA LEU A 230 0.97 4.75 10.52
C LEU A 230 2.42 4.52 10.98
N SER A 231 3.00 3.35 10.70
CA SER A 231 4.46 3.19 10.75
C SER A 231 5.07 3.67 9.43
N ARG A 232 6.22 4.34 9.48
CA ARG A 232 6.91 4.83 8.28
C ARG A 232 7.97 3.84 7.81
N TRP A 233 7.54 2.82 7.08
CA TRP A 233 8.47 1.92 6.41
C TRP A 233 9.32 2.64 5.37
N PRO A 234 10.56 2.17 5.09
CA PRO A 234 11.36 2.67 3.97
C PRO A 234 10.53 2.61 2.68
N ALA A 235 10.42 3.73 1.96
CA ALA A 235 9.52 3.84 0.81
C ALA A 235 9.83 2.77 -0.26
N TRP A 236 11.12 2.49 -0.49
CA TRP A 236 11.53 1.45 -1.44
C TRP A 236 10.99 0.06 -1.06
N LEU A 237 10.87 -0.25 0.23
CA LEU A 237 10.42 -1.56 0.70
C LEU A 237 8.90 -1.64 0.65
N SER A 238 8.19 -0.62 1.17
CA SER A 238 6.72 -0.55 1.14
C SER A 238 6.21 -0.68 -0.30
N GLU A 239 6.72 0.17 -1.20
CA GLU A 239 6.31 0.18 -2.61
C GLU A 239 6.88 -1.01 -3.38
N GLY A 240 8.10 -1.43 -3.07
CA GLY A 240 8.74 -2.59 -3.69
C GLY A 240 7.99 -3.89 -3.42
N LEU A 241 7.51 -4.09 -2.18
CA LEU A 241 6.64 -5.22 -1.83
C LEU A 241 5.28 -5.11 -2.55
N ALA A 242 4.67 -3.92 -2.58
CA ALA A 242 3.43 -3.70 -3.31
C ALA A 242 3.57 -4.10 -4.80
N GLU A 243 4.63 -3.66 -5.47
CA GLU A 243 4.92 -4.04 -6.86
C GLU A 243 5.29 -5.52 -7.04
N TYR A 244 5.97 -6.13 -6.07
CA TYR A 244 6.37 -7.54 -6.10
C TYR A 244 5.17 -8.50 -5.96
N PHE A 245 4.16 -8.09 -5.18
CA PHE A 245 2.96 -8.87 -4.94
C PHE A 245 1.80 -8.55 -5.91
N SER A 246 1.87 -7.48 -6.69
CA SER A 246 0.80 -7.04 -7.60
C SER A 246 1.01 -7.28 -9.12
N PRO A 247 1.89 -8.19 -9.61
CA PRO A 247 2.07 -8.32 -11.05
C PRO A 247 0.78 -8.82 -11.73
N THR A 248 0.33 -8.12 -12.77
CA THR A 248 -0.88 -8.42 -13.54
C THR A 248 -0.56 -8.63 -15.02
N GLU A 249 -1.45 -9.32 -15.74
CA GLU A 249 -1.32 -9.50 -17.20
C GLU A 249 -2.65 -9.34 -17.93
N VAL A 250 -2.55 -8.86 -19.17
CA VAL A 250 -3.66 -8.79 -20.13
C VAL A 250 -3.45 -9.88 -21.18
N GLY A 251 -4.11 -11.02 -20.99
CA GLY A 251 -4.20 -12.08 -22.01
C GLY A 251 -5.60 -12.12 -22.63
N ARG A 252 -6.14 -13.34 -22.84
CA ARG A 252 -7.57 -13.53 -23.16
C ARG A 252 -8.51 -13.00 -22.07
N ARG A 253 -8.01 -12.91 -20.84
CA ARG A 253 -8.69 -12.33 -19.66
C ARG A 253 -7.65 -11.62 -18.81
N MET A 254 -8.05 -10.52 -18.16
CA MET A 254 -7.26 -9.85 -17.14
C MET A 254 -7.12 -10.78 -15.92
N ARG A 255 -5.90 -10.93 -15.39
CA ARG A 255 -5.69 -11.63 -14.12
C ARG A 255 -4.43 -11.16 -13.39
N TRP A 256 -4.44 -11.39 -12.08
CA TRP A 256 -3.24 -11.36 -11.26
C TRP A 256 -2.35 -12.57 -11.58
N LYS A 257 -1.03 -12.35 -11.72
CA LYS A 257 -0.06 -13.38 -12.16
C LYS A 257 0.43 -14.27 -11.03
N GLY A 258 0.31 -13.82 -9.78
CA GLY A 258 0.87 -14.49 -8.61
C GLY A 258 2.08 -13.76 -8.03
N VAL A 259 2.40 -14.11 -6.79
CA VAL A 259 3.53 -13.55 -6.01
C VAL A 259 4.86 -13.66 -6.76
N GLY A 260 5.61 -12.56 -6.81
CA GLY A 260 7.00 -12.54 -7.30
C GLY A 260 7.19 -12.72 -8.80
N ARG A 261 6.09 -12.85 -9.55
CA ARG A 261 6.15 -12.94 -11.02
C ARG A 261 6.65 -11.62 -11.60
N ARG A 262 7.21 -11.71 -12.81
CA ARG A 262 7.65 -10.56 -13.61
C ARG A 262 6.54 -9.51 -13.73
N ASN A 263 6.85 -8.26 -13.40
CA ASN A 263 5.95 -7.12 -13.58
C ASN A 263 6.28 -6.42 -14.91
N ASP A 264 5.42 -6.60 -15.91
CA ASP A 264 5.73 -6.18 -17.28
C ASP A 264 5.75 -4.65 -17.46
N LEU A 265 4.96 -3.92 -16.66
CA LEU A 265 4.99 -2.45 -16.63
C LEU A 265 6.33 -1.93 -16.10
N ARG A 266 6.82 -2.52 -14.99
CA ARG A 266 8.14 -2.15 -14.44
C ARG A 266 9.29 -2.56 -15.35
N MET A 267 9.19 -3.71 -16.01
CA MET A 267 10.19 -4.10 -17.02
C MET A 267 10.28 -3.10 -18.19
N LEU A 268 9.15 -2.52 -18.61
CA LEU A 268 9.13 -1.47 -19.63
C LEU A 268 9.83 -0.20 -19.14
N GLU A 269 9.60 0.24 -17.91
CA GLU A 269 10.29 1.39 -17.31
C GLU A 269 11.80 1.12 -17.16
N LEU A 270 12.18 -0.06 -16.67
CA LEU A 270 13.57 -0.49 -16.46
C LEU A 270 14.37 -0.68 -17.75
N SER A 271 13.70 -0.88 -18.89
CA SER A 271 14.37 -0.97 -20.21
C SER A 271 15.19 0.28 -20.55
N ARG A 272 14.88 1.41 -19.90
CA ARG A 272 15.54 2.71 -20.11
C ARG A 272 16.68 2.96 -19.13
N LEU A 273 16.90 2.08 -18.15
CA LEU A 273 18.01 2.24 -17.21
C LEU A 273 19.35 1.96 -17.90
N PRO A 274 20.36 2.83 -17.70
CA PRO A 274 21.70 2.56 -18.17
C PRO A 274 22.30 1.34 -17.43
N PRO A 275 23.29 0.67 -18.03
CA PRO A 275 24.07 -0.33 -17.31
C PRO A 275 24.78 0.32 -16.10
N PRO A 276 25.01 -0.44 -15.01
CA PRO A 276 25.71 0.07 -13.84
C PRO A 276 27.13 0.51 -14.19
N ASP A 277 27.56 1.63 -13.62
CA ASP A 277 28.84 2.26 -13.88
C ASP A 277 29.42 2.78 -12.57
N ARG A 278 30.62 2.32 -12.18
CA ARG A 278 31.26 2.73 -10.90
C ARG A 278 31.55 4.22 -10.82
N SER A 279 31.57 4.94 -11.95
CA SER A 279 31.75 6.39 -11.98
C SER A 279 30.48 7.18 -11.63
N ARG A 280 29.33 6.50 -11.50
CA ARG A 280 28.02 7.09 -11.20
C ARG A 280 27.54 6.64 -9.82
N GLN A 281 26.66 7.45 -9.24
CA GLN A 281 25.96 7.03 -8.03
C GLN A 281 25.01 5.86 -8.36
N PRO A 282 25.04 4.75 -7.60
CA PRO A 282 24.11 3.64 -7.79
C PRO A 282 22.64 4.07 -7.66
N PHE A 283 21.78 3.63 -8.57
CA PHE A 283 20.33 3.78 -8.43
C PHE A 283 19.82 3.05 -7.19
N VAL A 284 20.48 1.99 -6.73
CA VAL A 284 20.12 1.31 -5.46
C VAL A 284 20.19 2.30 -4.29
N GLU A 285 21.26 3.09 -4.21
CA GLU A 285 21.41 4.10 -3.17
C GLU A 285 20.32 5.18 -3.28
N GLN A 286 20.07 5.68 -4.49
CA GLN A 286 19.02 6.68 -4.73
C GLN A 286 17.63 6.14 -4.37
N THR A 287 17.37 4.86 -4.65
CA THR A 287 16.09 4.20 -4.36
C THR A 287 15.91 4.01 -2.85
N VAL A 288 16.93 3.54 -2.14
CA VAL A 288 16.88 3.30 -0.70
C VAL A 288 16.74 4.61 0.09
N LEU A 289 17.41 5.68 -0.33
CA LEU A 289 17.37 6.98 0.33
C LEU A 289 16.17 7.86 -0.06
N ALA A 290 15.37 7.44 -1.04
CA ALA A 290 14.28 8.26 -1.54
C ALA A 290 13.15 8.37 -0.50
N PRO A 291 12.82 9.57 0.01
CA PRO A 291 11.70 9.73 0.93
C PRO A 291 10.34 9.53 0.22
N ALA A 292 10.30 9.70 -1.09
CA ALA A 292 9.17 9.43 -1.96
C ALA A 292 9.67 8.98 -3.34
N LEU A 293 8.97 8.03 -3.97
CA LEU A 293 9.41 7.45 -5.24
C LEU A 293 8.84 8.19 -6.45
N THR A 294 9.69 8.38 -7.46
CA THR A 294 9.25 8.71 -8.83
C THR A 294 8.78 7.45 -9.54
N SER A 295 8.18 7.53 -10.74
CA SER A 295 7.83 6.33 -11.53
C SER A 295 9.04 5.39 -11.74
N THR A 296 10.22 5.93 -12.07
CA THR A 296 11.46 5.14 -12.13
C THR A 296 11.83 4.55 -10.77
N GLY A 297 11.57 5.27 -9.67
CA GLY A 297 11.76 4.80 -8.30
C GLY A 297 10.92 3.57 -7.94
N TYR A 298 9.65 3.50 -8.37
CA TYR A 298 8.83 2.29 -8.23
C TYR A 298 9.44 1.12 -9.02
N ALA A 299 9.91 1.40 -10.24
CA ALA A 299 10.54 0.39 -11.08
C ALA A 299 11.81 -0.19 -10.44
N THR A 300 12.67 0.67 -9.89
CA THR A 300 13.91 0.24 -9.22
C THR A 300 13.62 -0.41 -7.87
N ALA A 301 12.61 0.03 -7.13
CA ALA A 301 12.15 -0.61 -5.89
C ALA A 301 11.62 -2.04 -6.14
N TRP A 302 10.80 -2.22 -7.19
CA TRP A 302 10.36 -3.54 -7.63
C TRP A 302 11.53 -4.44 -8.02
N ALA A 303 12.45 -3.92 -8.83
CA ALA A 303 13.64 -4.65 -9.28
C ALA A 303 14.51 -5.12 -8.12
N LEU A 304 14.79 -4.21 -7.18
CA LEU A 304 15.56 -4.49 -5.98
C LEU A 304 14.86 -5.56 -5.12
N THR A 305 13.56 -5.37 -4.86
CA THR A 305 12.76 -6.34 -4.09
C THR A 305 12.73 -7.71 -4.75
N ASN A 306 12.52 -7.79 -6.07
CA ASN A 306 12.47 -9.05 -6.79
C ASN A 306 13.83 -9.76 -6.79
N TYR A 307 14.92 -9.03 -7.02
CA TYR A 307 16.28 -9.58 -6.92
C TYR A 307 16.57 -10.11 -5.51
N LEU A 308 16.26 -9.34 -4.47
CA LEU A 308 16.52 -9.72 -3.09
C LEU A 308 15.68 -10.93 -2.67
N ALA A 309 14.40 -10.97 -3.04
CA ALA A 309 13.51 -12.10 -2.75
C ALA A 309 13.94 -13.40 -3.45
N GLU A 310 14.47 -13.32 -4.67
CA GLU A 310 14.84 -14.50 -5.48
C GLU A 310 16.28 -14.95 -5.25
N ARG A 311 17.23 -14.02 -5.10
CA ARG A 311 18.67 -14.33 -5.05
C ARG A 311 19.27 -14.21 -3.66
N ARG A 312 18.64 -13.44 -2.77
CA ARG A 312 19.15 -13.15 -1.42
C ARG A 312 18.07 -13.34 -0.35
N LYS A 313 17.16 -14.29 -0.59
CA LYS A 313 15.92 -14.48 0.16
C LYS A 313 16.08 -14.44 1.68
N ARG A 314 17.05 -15.17 2.22
CA ARG A 314 17.28 -15.24 3.67
C ARG A 314 17.52 -13.85 4.26
N PHE A 315 18.49 -13.11 3.72
CA PHE A 315 18.83 -11.76 4.17
C PHE A 315 17.68 -10.78 3.94
N PHE A 316 16.96 -10.93 2.83
CA PHE A 316 15.79 -10.10 2.56
C PHE A 316 14.68 -10.30 3.59
N ILE A 317 14.37 -11.55 3.93
CA ILE A 317 13.35 -11.87 4.94
C ILE A 317 13.80 -11.45 6.35
N GLU A 318 15.08 -11.55 6.67
CA GLU A 318 15.65 -11.01 7.92
C GLU A 318 15.48 -9.48 8.00
N TYR A 319 15.77 -8.76 6.92
CA TYR A 319 15.53 -7.31 6.82
C TYR A 319 14.04 -6.95 6.98
N VAL A 320 13.15 -7.60 6.22
CA VAL A 320 11.69 -7.35 6.28
C VAL A 320 11.16 -7.62 7.70
N ARG A 321 11.68 -8.64 8.38
CA ARG A 321 11.28 -8.94 9.77
C ARG A 321 11.74 -7.87 10.76
N GLU A 322 12.92 -7.28 10.56
CA GLU A 322 13.38 -6.17 11.41
C GLU A 322 12.53 -4.92 11.18
N VAL A 323 12.26 -4.57 9.91
CA VAL A 323 11.35 -3.46 9.56
C VAL A 323 9.92 -3.71 10.06
N SER A 324 9.45 -4.96 10.06
CA SER A 324 8.12 -5.29 10.58
C SER A 324 7.96 -5.16 12.08
N GLN A 325 9.04 -4.89 12.82
CA GLN A 325 8.93 -4.53 14.24
C GLN A 325 8.60 -3.05 14.45
N MET A 326 8.62 -2.23 13.38
CA MET A 326 8.21 -0.82 13.47
C MET A 326 6.73 -0.72 13.85
N LYS A 327 6.47 0.06 14.88
CA LYS A 327 5.16 0.27 15.49
C LYS A 327 4.46 1.48 14.89
N THR A 328 3.19 1.64 15.22
CA THR A 328 2.41 2.85 14.88
C THR A 328 3.12 4.10 15.40
N PHE A 329 3.29 5.09 14.52
CA PHE A 329 4.09 6.31 14.70
C PHE A 329 5.61 6.16 14.65
N ASP A 330 6.18 4.95 14.57
CA ASP A 330 7.63 4.84 14.39
C ASP A 330 8.03 5.47 13.05
N ILE A 331 8.97 6.41 13.14
CA ILE A 331 9.60 7.10 12.01
C ILE A 331 11.09 6.80 12.07
N VAL A 332 11.61 6.32 10.95
CA VAL A 332 13.04 6.12 10.74
C VAL A 332 13.52 7.16 9.72
N GLU A 333 14.61 7.85 10.02
CA GLU A 333 15.19 8.83 9.11
C GLU A 333 15.86 8.11 7.91
N PRO A 334 15.88 8.68 6.69
CA PRO A 334 16.44 8.00 5.52
C PRO A 334 17.88 7.51 5.67
N ARG A 335 18.68 8.16 6.53
CA ARG A 335 20.05 7.71 6.83
C ARG A 335 20.08 6.42 7.65
N GLU A 336 19.15 6.27 8.57
CA GLU A 336 18.97 5.07 9.38
C GLU A 336 18.44 3.92 8.50
N ASP A 337 17.56 4.21 7.52
CA ASP A 337 17.12 3.24 6.51
C ASP A 337 18.31 2.65 5.74
N LEU A 338 19.26 3.48 5.31
CA LEU A 338 20.45 3.01 4.60
C LEU A 338 21.37 2.18 5.49
N GLN A 339 21.53 2.54 6.77
CA GLN A 339 22.31 1.74 7.71
C GLN A 339 21.68 0.37 7.95
N LEU A 340 20.35 0.33 8.16
CA LEU A 340 19.60 -0.91 8.31
C LEU A 340 19.67 -1.76 7.04
N PHE A 341 19.56 -1.13 5.87
CA PHE A 341 19.72 -1.78 4.57
C PHE A 341 21.09 -2.47 4.50
N LYS A 342 22.16 -1.74 4.78
CA LYS A 342 23.53 -2.25 4.70
C LYS A 342 23.81 -3.36 5.70
N LYS A 343 23.29 -3.23 6.93
CA LYS A 343 23.38 -4.26 8.00
C LYS A 343 22.92 -5.64 7.52
N HIS A 344 21.82 -5.71 6.79
CA HIS A 344 21.25 -7.00 6.34
C HIS A 344 21.64 -7.38 4.91
N LEU A 345 21.70 -6.39 4.03
CA LEU A 345 21.75 -6.60 2.58
C LEU A 345 23.13 -6.27 2.00
N GLY A 346 24.08 -5.76 2.78
CA GLY A 346 25.48 -5.58 2.40
C GLY A 346 25.89 -4.13 2.11
N GLU A 347 27.18 -3.87 2.27
CA GLU A 347 27.77 -2.53 2.23
C GLU A 347 28.03 -1.98 0.82
N ASP A 348 28.40 -2.84 -0.13
CA ASP A 348 28.72 -2.43 -1.50
C ASP A 348 27.44 -2.32 -2.34
N LEU A 349 26.89 -1.11 -2.40
CA LEU A 349 25.68 -0.80 -3.16
C LEU A 349 25.86 -0.99 -4.67
N TYR A 350 27.10 -0.86 -5.18
CA TYR A 350 27.39 -1.09 -6.59
C TYR A 350 27.34 -2.59 -6.93
N GLU A 351 27.89 -3.45 -6.06
CA GLU A 351 27.76 -4.90 -6.23
C GLU A 351 26.29 -5.36 -6.18
N ILE A 352 25.50 -4.78 -5.28
CA ILE A 352 24.05 -5.04 -5.21
C ILE A 352 23.37 -4.60 -6.50
N GLU A 353 23.66 -3.39 -6.99
CA GLU A 353 23.14 -2.88 -8.26
C GLU A 353 23.50 -3.76 -9.46
N MET A 354 24.75 -4.22 -9.54
CA MET A 354 25.16 -5.18 -10.57
C MET A 354 24.34 -6.46 -10.51
N GLY A 355 24.09 -7.00 -9.31
CA GLY A 355 23.23 -8.16 -9.10
C GLY A 355 21.79 -7.92 -9.54
N VAL A 356 21.22 -6.77 -9.18
CA VAL A 356 19.87 -6.35 -9.62
C VAL A 356 19.82 -6.27 -11.15
N TYR A 357 20.79 -5.61 -11.77
CA TYR A 357 20.86 -5.46 -13.23
C TYR A 357 20.93 -6.82 -13.92
N GLN A 358 21.84 -7.71 -13.51
CA GLN A 358 21.96 -9.05 -14.07
C GLN A 358 20.67 -9.87 -13.89
N HIS A 359 20.04 -9.77 -12.72
CA HIS A 359 18.79 -10.45 -12.44
C HIS A 359 17.66 -9.99 -13.36
N ILE A 360 17.45 -8.68 -13.51
CA ILE A 360 16.44 -8.13 -14.45
C ILE A 360 16.71 -8.61 -15.87
N HIS A 361 17.97 -8.64 -16.31
CA HIS A 361 18.31 -9.13 -17.65
C HIS A 361 18.01 -10.61 -17.83
N SER A 362 18.13 -11.42 -16.78
CA SER A 362 17.75 -12.84 -16.81
C SER A 362 16.25 -13.09 -16.89
N LEU A 363 15.42 -12.09 -16.57
CA LEU A 363 13.96 -12.15 -16.65
C LEU A 363 13.41 -11.72 -18.02
N ARG A 364 14.26 -11.22 -18.93
CA ARG A 364 13.84 -10.61 -20.20
C ARG A 364 13.34 -11.62 -21.22
#